data_AF-A0A6P1KWA0-F1
#
_entry.id   AF-A0A6P1KWA0-F1
#
_cell.length_a   1.000
_cell.length_b   1.000
_cell.length_c   1.000
_cell.angle_alpha   90.00
_cell.angle_beta   90.00
_cell.angle_gamma   90.00
#
_symmetry.space_group_name_H-M   'P 1'
#
loop_
_entity.id
_entity.type
_entity.pdbx_description
1 polymer ?
#
loop_
_entity_poly.entity_id
_entity_poly.type
_entity_poly.pdbx_seq_one_letter_code
_entity_poly.pdbx_strand_id
1 'polypeptide(L)'
;MINQILGKIMGQKDTQEEICQGTLKEIQEEIRQLLEEIQNKLQTVESQNLREDIQEEIANQISLLQRFEEYILKVQKRKPNSIAECIALKSKLKSVKVAVIFLLTIKQRRQEKIVLAKNIRHNLEYFINSKEFLGLTKTFFKRAVREWSAPTKILLGLAIAMPIYSIVIPGVYVVTVTLTTLAKIDTLTASLKNDNPVPNPLKASQIQLFFERSTLIMVAGFAGTFGSIISILIRLKKYQDSDYKGSAAPILVGFAKPLIGTAFGILIFTIINSNIISTIQVPKSQEQEDTNIKYYFFFSIAFIVGFSERLADDIIQRAEGVVIPTETVSKLEEAGENFQNSAKDIQGAGEDLKHGAKDIQGAGEDLKRGAKNIQEAAEDLKYNVVSEQAIHRTESSQADSSQNQKQ
;
A
#
# COMPACT_ATOMS: atom_id res chain seq x y z
N MET A 1 -10.36 -12.08 -62.41
CA MET A 1 -9.03 -11.67 -61.87
C MET A 1 -9.09 -11.29 -60.39
N ILE A 2 -9.96 -10.35 -59.98
CA ILE A 2 -10.11 -9.92 -58.56
C ILE A 2 -10.48 -11.08 -57.62
N ASN A 3 -11.44 -11.93 -57.99
CA ASN A 3 -11.85 -13.08 -57.15
C ASN A 3 -10.75 -14.15 -56.99
N GLN A 4 -9.87 -14.32 -57.99
CA GLN A 4 -8.72 -15.24 -57.90
C GLN A 4 -7.62 -14.67 -56.99
N ILE A 5 -7.40 -13.35 -57.04
CA ILE A 5 -6.45 -12.67 -56.16
C ILE A 5 -6.96 -12.69 -54.72
N LEU A 6 -8.24 -12.41 -54.50
CA LEU A 6 -8.89 -12.50 -53.18
C LEU A 6 -8.86 -13.92 -52.61
N GLY A 7 -9.11 -14.94 -53.44
CA GLY A 7 -9.01 -16.35 -53.01
C GLY A 7 -7.59 -16.74 -52.59
N LYS A 8 -6.57 -16.26 -53.31
CA LYS A 8 -5.15 -16.53 -52.98
C LYS A 8 -4.69 -15.80 -51.71
N ILE A 9 -5.18 -14.57 -51.50
CA ILE A 9 -4.89 -13.77 -50.30
C ILE A 9 -5.60 -14.36 -49.07
N MET A 10 -6.87 -14.78 -49.20
CA MET A 10 -7.60 -15.45 -48.11
C MET A 10 -6.96 -16.79 -47.75
N GLY A 11 -6.62 -17.63 -48.73
CA GLY A 11 -5.95 -18.92 -48.47
C GLY A 11 -4.57 -18.77 -47.83
N GLN A 12 -3.80 -17.73 -48.19
CA GLN A 12 -2.55 -17.42 -47.48
C GLN A 12 -2.80 -16.99 -46.04
N LYS A 13 -3.81 -16.14 -45.80
CA LYS A 13 -4.11 -15.65 -44.45
C LYS A 13 -4.54 -16.78 -43.50
N ASP A 14 -5.35 -17.72 -43.99
CA ASP A 14 -5.82 -18.86 -43.20
C ASP A 14 -4.66 -19.82 -42.85
N THR A 15 -3.76 -20.08 -43.81
CA THR A 15 -2.55 -20.88 -43.58
C THR A 15 -1.62 -20.20 -42.57
N GLN A 16 -1.51 -18.86 -42.64
CA GLN A 16 -0.69 -18.10 -41.70
C GLN A 16 -1.27 -18.10 -40.29
N GLU A 17 -2.59 -18.00 -40.15
CA GLU A 17 -3.29 -18.07 -38.87
C GLU A 17 -3.04 -19.43 -38.20
N GLU A 18 -3.15 -20.54 -38.94
CA GLU A 18 -2.95 -21.90 -38.44
C GLU A 18 -1.52 -22.13 -37.92
N ILE A 19 -0.50 -21.74 -38.68
CA ILE A 19 0.92 -21.84 -38.28
C ILE A 19 1.18 -21.02 -37.01
N CYS A 20 0.64 -19.80 -36.94
CA CYS A 20 0.78 -18.92 -35.79
C CYS A 20 0.12 -19.54 -34.55
N GLN A 21 -1.10 -20.08 -34.69
CA GLN A 21 -1.80 -20.75 -33.58
C GLN A 21 -1.05 -21.98 -33.06
N GLY A 22 -0.47 -22.79 -33.96
CA GLY A 22 0.39 -23.91 -33.57
C GLY A 22 1.60 -23.44 -32.77
N THR A 23 2.27 -22.38 -33.24
CA THR A 23 3.42 -21.76 -32.55
C THR A 23 3.04 -21.23 -31.17
N LEU A 24 1.89 -20.57 -31.02
CA LEU A 24 1.45 -20.04 -29.73
C LEU A 24 1.18 -21.14 -28.70
N LYS A 25 0.60 -22.27 -29.13
CA LYS A 25 0.39 -23.45 -28.26
C LYS A 25 1.73 -24.05 -27.80
N GLU A 26 2.69 -24.16 -28.71
CA GLU A 26 4.05 -24.64 -28.38
C GLU A 26 4.72 -23.73 -27.34
N ILE A 27 4.60 -22.40 -27.49
CA ILE A 27 5.13 -21.42 -26.52
C ILE A 27 4.47 -21.60 -25.14
N GLN A 28 3.16 -21.85 -25.07
CA GLN A 28 2.46 -22.08 -23.79
C GLN A 28 2.97 -23.33 -23.09
N GLU A 29 3.14 -24.43 -23.83
CA GLU A 29 3.66 -25.67 -23.30
C GLU A 29 5.11 -25.50 -22.81
N GLU A 30 5.95 -24.81 -23.57
CA GLU A 30 7.32 -24.49 -23.16
C GLU A 30 7.36 -23.62 -21.88
N ILE A 31 6.43 -22.67 -21.70
CA ILE A 31 6.34 -21.87 -20.47
C ILE A 31 6.00 -22.74 -19.27
N ARG A 32 5.03 -23.65 -19.41
CA ARG A 32 4.61 -24.55 -18.32
C ARG A 32 5.74 -25.49 -17.90
N GLN A 33 6.41 -26.09 -18.88
CA GLN A 33 7.59 -26.92 -18.63
C GLN A 33 8.70 -26.12 -17.94
N LEU A 34 8.93 -24.87 -18.33
CA LEU A 34 9.92 -24.01 -17.69
C LEU A 34 9.55 -23.71 -16.22
N LEU A 35 8.27 -23.46 -15.93
CA LEU A 35 7.79 -23.21 -14.56
C LEU A 35 7.93 -24.44 -13.68
N GLU A 36 7.61 -25.63 -14.17
CA GLU A 36 7.85 -26.89 -13.46
C GLU A 36 9.35 -27.14 -13.25
N GLU A 37 10.19 -26.89 -14.26
CA GLU A 37 11.65 -27.02 -14.13
C GLU A 37 12.20 -26.07 -13.05
N ILE A 38 11.71 -24.82 -13.00
CA ILE A 38 12.06 -23.86 -11.94
C ILE A 38 11.65 -24.42 -10.58
N GLN A 39 10.41 -24.89 -10.43
CA GLN A 39 9.89 -25.39 -9.16
C GLN A 39 10.70 -26.61 -8.67
N ASN A 40 10.96 -27.59 -9.53
CA ASN A 40 11.74 -28.77 -9.20
C ASN A 40 13.18 -28.42 -8.81
N LYS A 41 13.79 -27.44 -9.50
CA LYS A 41 15.14 -26.96 -9.16
C LYS A 41 15.16 -26.15 -7.86
N LEU A 42 14.13 -25.36 -7.57
CA LEU A 42 14.05 -24.63 -6.30
C LEU A 42 13.80 -25.56 -5.11
N GLN A 43 13.11 -26.70 -5.29
CA GLN A 43 12.91 -27.69 -4.24
C GLN A 43 14.18 -28.53 -3.96
N THR A 44 14.98 -28.80 -4.99
CA THR A 44 16.24 -29.57 -4.87
C THR A 44 17.42 -28.72 -4.40
N VAL A 45 17.35 -27.40 -4.59
CA VAL A 45 18.31 -26.44 -4.03
C VAL A 45 17.88 -26.17 -2.59
N GLU A 46 18.38 -26.98 -1.66
CA GLU A 46 18.19 -26.77 -0.22
C GLU A 46 18.36 -25.29 0.15
N SER A 47 17.38 -24.80 0.90
CA SER A 47 17.05 -23.42 1.27
C SER A 47 18.12 -22.63 2.04
N GLN A 48 19.41 -23.00 1.98
CA GLN A 48 20.46 -22.44 2.83
C GLN A 48 21.49 -21.54 2.13
N ASN A 49 21.46 -21.28 0.82
CA ASN A 49 22.53 -20.44 0.25
C ASN A 49 22.23 -19.69 -1.07
N LEU A 50 20.96 -19.40 -1.37
CA LEU A 50 20.64 -18.52 -2.49
C LEU A 50 20.62 -17.06 -2.01
N ARG A 51 21.41 -16.19 -2.65
CA ARG A 51 21.40 -14.77 -2.30
C ARG A 51 20.02 -14.18 -2.56
N GLU A 52 19.62 -13.25 -1.68
CA GLU A 52 18.32 -12.57 -1.73
C GLU A 52 18.07 -11.90 -3.10
N ASP A 53 19.10 -11.33 -3.72
CA ASP A 53 19.03 -10.71 -5.05
C ASP A 53 18.70 -11.69 -6.19
N ILE A 54 19.12 -12.95 -6.07
CA ILE A 54 18.83 -14.02 -7.03
C ILE A 54 17.43 -14.59 -6.80
N GLN A 55 17.04 -14.78 -5.53
CA GLN A 55 15.68 -15.19 -5.18
C GLN A 55 14.65 -14.19 -5.69
N GLU A 56 14.89 -12.91 -5.48
CA GLU A 56 14.07 -11.81 -5.98
C GLU A 56 13.98 -11.84 -7.51
N GLU A 57 15.12 -11.98 -8.21
CA GLU A 57 15.10 -12.03 -9.66
C GLU A 57 14.38 -13.28 -10.20
N ILE A 58 14.53 -14.45 -9.59
CA ILE A 58 13.78 -15.66 -9.97
C ILE A 58 12.28 -15.45 -9.81
N ALA A 59 11.83 -14.88 -8.69
CA ALA A 59 10.42 -14.56 -8.47
C ALA A 59 9.88 -13.59 -9.53
N ASN A 60 10.68 -12.59 -9.91
CA ASN A 60 10.35 -11.65 -10.98
C ASN A 60 10.24 -12.34 -12.35
N GLN A 61 11.12 -13.29 -12.66
CA GLN A 61 11.04 -14.09 -13.89
C GLN A 61 9.79 -14.98 -13.93
N ILE A 62 9.42 -15.62 -12.82
CA ILE A 62 8.18 -16.41 -12.71
C ILE A 62 6.96 -15.52 -12.98
N SER A 63 6.89 -14.35 -12.33
CA SER A 63 5.81 -13.40 -12.54
C SER A 63 5.74 -12.89 -13.99
N LEU A 64 6.88 -12.73 -14.64
CA LEU A 64 6.95 -12.34 -16.05
C LEU A 64 6.44 -13.45 -16.98
N LEU A 65 6.81 -14.71 -16.73
CA LEU A 65 6.35 -15.87 -17.50
C LEU A 65 4.83 -16.03 -17.44
N GLN A 66 4.23 -15.87 -16.26
CA GLN A 66 2.77 -15.89 -16.09
C GLN A 66 2.09 -14.76 -16.88
N ARG A 67 2.62 -13.53 -16.80
CA ARG A 67 2.12 -12.39 -17.59
C ARG A 67 2.29 -12.61 -19.10
N PHE A 68 3.35 -13.29 -19.49
CA PHE A 68 3.62 -13.64 -20.88
C PHE A 68 2.61 -14.68 -21.40
N GLU A 69 2.26 -15.69 -20.59
CA GLU A 69 1.19 -16.65 -20.90
C GLU A 69 -0.16 -15.95 -21.07
N GLU A 70 -0.53 -15.02 -20.17
CA GLU A 70 -1.75 -14.20 -20.30
C GLU A 70 -1.76 -13.38 -21.60
N TYR A 71 -0.60 -12.82 -21.99
CA TYR A 71 -0.47 -12.07 -23.24
C TYR A 71 -0.68 -12.97 -24.46
N ILE A 72 -0.09 -14.17 -24.46
CA ILE A 72 -0.25 -15.16 -25.53
C ILE A 72 -1.73 -15.54 -25.68
N LEU A 73 -2.45 -15.77 -24.57
CA LEU A 73 -3.89 -16.04 -24.59
C LEU A 73 -4.69 -14.89 -25.22
N LYS A 74 -4.32 -13.63 -24.93
CA LYS A 74 -4.95 -12.45 -25.57
C LYS A 74 -4.68 -12.41 -27.07
N VAL A 75 -3.46 -12.71 -27.51
CA VAL A 75 -3.09 -12.74 -28.94
C VAL A 75 -3.83 -13.85 -29.67
N GLN A 76 -3.91 -15.03 -29.06
CA GLN A 76 -4.65 -16.17 -29.61
C GLN A 76 -6.15 -15.84 -29.79
N LYS A 77 -6.77 -15.18 -28.81
CA LYS A 77 -8.19 -14.74 -28.90
C LYS A 77 -8.43 -13.68 -29.97
N ARG A 78 -7.46 -12.80 -30.24
CA ARG A 78 -7.60 -11.70 -31.21
C ARG A 78 -7.41 -12.11 -32.66
N LYS A 79 -7.04 -13.38 -32.90
CA LYS A 79 -6.54 -13.92 -34.18
C LYS A 79 -5.29 -13.17 -34.67
N PRO A 80 -4.13 -13.84 -34.73
CA PRO A 80 -2.90 -13.16 -35.09
C PRO A 80 -2.93 -12.71 -36.55
N ASN A 81 -2.64 -11.43 -36.78
CA ASN A 81 -2.58 -10.87 -38.13
C ASN A 81 -1.19 -11.04 -38.78
N SER A 82 -0.19 -11.57 -38.07
CA SER A 82 1.19 -11.68 -38.54
C SER A 82 1.94 -12.85 -37.92
N ILE A 83 2.46 -13.76 -38.76
CA ILE A 83 3.39 -14.82 -38.34
C ILE A 83 4.65 -14.23 -37.66
N ALA A 84 5.11 -13.06 -38.12
CA ALA A 84 6.32 -12.44 -37.58
C ALA A 84 6.18 -12.11 -36.08
N GLU A 85 4.95 -11.81 -35.63
CA GLU A 85 4.66 -11.59 -34.21
C GLU A 85 4.79 -12.90 -33.41
N CYS A 86 4.28 -14.02 -33.93
CA CYS A 86 4.44 -15.35 -33.31
C CYS A 86 5.92 -15.80 -33.25
N ILE A 87 6.69 -15.58 -34.32
CA ILE A 87 8.13 -15.90 -34.33
C ILE A 87 8.89 -15.03 -33.32
N ALA A 88 8.56 -13.74 -33.25
CA ALA A 88 9.17 -12.84 -32.27
C ALA A 88 8.87 -13.29 -30.84
N LEU A 89 7.64 -13.69 -30.54
CA LEU A 89 7.25 -14.25 -29.24
C LEU A 89 8.08 -15.50 -28.88
N LYS A 90 8.23 -16.44 -29.81
CA LYS A 90 9.04 -17.65 -29.61
C LYS A 90 10.51 -17.32 -29.31
N SER A 91 11.08 -16.37 -30.05
CA SER A 91 12.46 -15.91 -29.82
C SER A 91 12.65 -15.27 -28.43
N LYS A 92 11.67 -14.48 -27.97
CA LYS A 92 11.70 -13.90 -26.63
C LYS A 92 11.58 -14.95 -25.54
N LEU A 93 10.75 -15.97 -25.70
CA LEU A 93 10.68 -17.08 -24.74
C LEU A 93 12.03 -17.79 -24.60
N LYS A 94 12.70 -18.10 -25.72
CA LYS A 94 14.04 -18.70 -25.70
C LYS A 94 15.04 -17.86 -24.91
N SER A 95 14.96 -16.54 -25.04
CA SER A 95 15.82 -15.62 -24.28
C SER A 95 15.55 -15.72 -22.77
N VAL A 96 14.28 -15.78 -22.36
CA VAL A 96 13.91 -15.97 -20.94
C VAL A 96 14.34 -17.32 -20.41
N LYS A 97 14.16 -18.40 -21.19
CA LYS A 97 14.63 -19.74 -20.82
C LYS A 97 16.13 -19.74 -20.52
N VAL A 98 16.92 -19.06 -21.36
CA VAL A 98 18.36 -18.86 -21.12
C VAL A 98 18.61 -18.08 -19.83
N ALA A 99 17.88 -16.99 -19.57
CA ALA A 99 18.02 -16.21 -18.33
C ALA A 99 17.71 -17.04 -17.07
N VAL A 100 16.61 -17.81 -17.09
CA VAL A 100 16.19 -18.68 -15.99
C VAL A 100 17.24 -19.77 -15.73
N ILE A 101 17.71 -20.45 -16.78
CA ILE A 101 18.76 -21.46 -16.65
C ILE A 101 20.03 -20.85 -16.06
N PHE A 102 20.41 -19.63 -16.47
CA PHE A 102 21.57 -18.94 -15.90
C PHE A 102 21.42 -18.62 -14.42
N LEU A 103 20.22 -18.27 -13.96
CA LEU A 103 19.93 -18.03 -12.54
C LEU A 103 19.93 -19.33 -11.73
N LEU A 104 19.47 -20.44 -12.31
CA LEU A 104 19.36 -21.75 -11.65
C LEU A 104 20.64 -22.59 -11.70
N THR A 105 21.57 -22.34 -12.63
CA THR A 105 22.78 -23.17 -12.77
C THR A 105 23.85 -22.74 -11.76
N ILE A 106 23.80 -23.40 -10.60
CA ILE A 106 24.69 -23.22 -9.45
C ILE A 106 26.07 -23.79 -9.76
N LYS A 107 26.96 -22.97 -10.31
CA LYS A 107 28.41 -23.23 -10.18
C LYS A 107 29.33 -22.00 -10.25
N GLN A 108 28.83 -20.83 -10.64
CA GLN A 108 29.67 -19.62 -10.64
C GLN A 108 28.83 -18.35 -10.48
N ARG A 109 28.84 -17.82 -9.24
CA ARG A 109 28.21 -16.57 -8.76
C ARG A 109 28.93 -15.32 -9.30
N ARG A 110 28.85 -15.02 -10.60
CA ARG A 110 29.21 -13.68 -11.13
C ARG A 110 28.00 -12.77 -11.19
N GLN A 111 28.15 -11.54 -10.69
CA GLN A 111 27.17 -10.44 -10.80
C GLN A 111 26.73 -10.20 -12.26
N GLU A 112 27.64 -10.41 -13.23
CA GLU A 112 27.40 -10.28 -14.67
C GLU A 112 26.19 -11.10 -15.17
N LYS A 113 25.95 -12.29 -14.60
CA LYS A 113 24.84 -13.17 -15.01
C LYS A 113 23.48 -12.64 -14.57
N ILE A 114 23.41 -12.01 -13.40
CA ILE A 114 22.18 -11.40 -12.87
C ILE A 114 21.82 -10.17 -13.70
N VAL A 115 22.81 -9.38 -14.10
CA VAL A 115 22.60 -8.21 -14.98
C VAL A 115 22.04 -8.64 -16.34
N LEU A 116 22.58 -9.72 -16.93
CA LEU A 116 22.05 -10.27 -18.18
C LEU A 116 20.60 -10.73 -18.03
N ALA A 117 20.28 -11.48 -16.97
CA ALA A 117 18.91 -11.93 -16.70
C ALA A 117 17.95 -10.74 -16.51
N LYS A 118 18.36 -9.71 -15.77
CA LYS A 118 17.62 -8.45 -15.62
C LYS A 118 17.38 -7.78 -16.97
N ASN A 119 18.39 -7.69 -17.84
CA ASN A 119 18.23 -7.06 -19.16
C ASN A 119 17.25 -7.83 -20.04
N ILE A 120 17.31 -9.17 -20.02
CA ILE A 120 16.35 -10.01 -20.74
C ILE A 120 14.93 -9.79 -20.20
N ARG A 121 14.76 -9.72 -18.86
CA ARG A 121 13.49 -9.41 -18.20
C ARG A 121 12.91 -8.09 -18.69
N HIS A 122 13.67 -7.00 -18.58
CA HIS A 122 13.23 -5.66 -18.97
C HIS A 122 12.85 -5.59 -20.45
N ASN A 123 13.61 -6.25 -21.34
CA ASN A 123 13.30 -6.30 -22.76
C ASN A 123 11.96 -6.98 -23.06
N LEU A 124 11.62 -8.05 -22.34
CA LEU A 124 10.33 -8.72 -22.51
C LEU A 124 9.20 -7.93 -21.85
N GLU A 125 9.41 -7.36 -20.66
CA GLU A 125 8.42 -6.48 -20.02
C GLU A 125 8.07 -5.29 -20.92
N TYR A 126 9.09 -4.65 -21.51
CA TYR A 126 8.88 -3.56 -22.47
C TYR A 126 8.06 -4.03 -23.66
N PHE A 127 8.38 -5.19 -24.24
CA PHE A 127 7.64 -5.75 -25.37
C PHE A 127 6.16 -5.98 -25.01
N ILE A 128 5.87 -6.67 -23.90
CA ILE A 128 4.50 -6.93 -23.43
C ILE A 128 3.75 -5.61 -23.17
N ASN A 129 4.39 -4.68 -22.45
CA ASN A 129 3.77 -3.41 -22.06
C ASN A 129 3.57 -2.46 -23.24
N SER A 130 4.47 -2.44 -24.23
CA SER A 130 4.36 -1.58 -25.42
C SER A 130 3.14 -1.91 -26.30
N LYS A 131 2.65 -3.14 -26.20
CA LYS A 131 1.51 -3.65 -26.98
C LYS A 131 0.17 -3.41 -26.28
N GLU A 132 0.16 -2.92 -25.06
CA GLU A 132 -1.05 -2.57 -24.30
C GLU A 132 -1.04 -1.05 -24.07
N PHE A 133 -2.03 -0.30 -24.59
CA PHE A 133 -2.06 1.19 -24.59
C PHE A 133 -1.87 1.81 -23.19
N LEU A 134 -2.19 1.08 -22.11
CA LEU A 134 -1.96 1.45 -20.70
C LEU A 134 -1.10 0.43 -19.93
N GLY A 135 -0.44 -0.50 -20.62
CA GLY A 135 0.35 -1.57 -19.99
C GLY A 135 1.55 -1.02 -19.21
N LEU A 136 2.23 -0.03 -19.80
CA LEU A 136 3.39 0.60 -19.17
C LEU A 136 3.02 1.31 -17.86
N THR A 137 1.92 2.08 -17.85
CA THR A 137 1.47 2.82 -16.67
C THR A 137 0.91 1.90 -15.60
N LYS A 138 0.16 0.86 -15.98
CA LYS A 138 -0.38 -0.15 -15.07
C LYS A 138 0.74 -0.97 -14.40
N THR A 139 1.76 -1.37 -15.17
CA THR A 139 2.91 -2.10 -14.64
C THR A 139 3.79 -1.20 -13.79
N PHE A 140 4.04 0.04 -14.23
CA PHE A 140 4.76 1.04 -13.45
C PHE A 140 4.08 1.33 -12.10
N PHE A 141 2.75 1.54 -12.08
CA PHE A 141 2.03 1.82 -10.84
C PHE A 141 1.98 0.59 -9.92
N LYS A 142 1.76 -0.62 -10.45
CA LYS A 142 1.86 -1.85 -9.65
C LYS A 142 3.23 -2.02 -9.02
N ARG A 143 4.29 -1.75 -9.80
CA ARG A 143 5.68 -1.79 -9.35
C ARG A 143 5.94 -0.76 -8.26
N ALA A 144 5.49 0.47 -8.47
CA ALA A 144 5.60 1.55 -7.51
C ALA A 144 4.86 1.24 -6.19
N VAL A 145 3.68 0.63 -6.24
CA VAL A 145 2.93 0.27 -5.03
C VAL A 145 3.57 -0.90 -4.27
N ARG A 146 4.10 -1.91 -4.97
CA ARG A 146 4.58 -3.14 -4.35
C ARG A 146 6.06 -3.13 -3.97
N GLU A 147 6.91 -2.61 -4.84
CA GLU A 147 8.37 -2.77 -4.74
C GLU A 147 9.07 -1.52 -4.20
N TRP A 148 8.49 -0.32 -4.37
CA TRP A 148 9.19 0.90 -3.99
C TRP A 148 9.13 1.16 -2.49
N SER A 149 10.17 1.82 -1.97
CA SER A 149 10.18 2.32 -0.59
C SER A 149 9.05 3.35 -0.37
N ALA A 150 8.55 3.45 0.84
CA ALA A 150 7.53 4.43 1.18
C ALA A 150 7.92 5.90 0.87
N PRO A 151 9.17 6.35 1.11
CA PRO A 151 9.66 7.65 0.63
C PRO A 151 9.47 7.86 -0.88
N THR A 152 9.87 6.89 -1.70
CA THR A 152 9.74 6.96 -3.16
C THR A 152 8.29 6.95 -3.64
N LYS A 153 7.39 6.27 -2.91
CA LYS A 153 5.94 6.31 -3.17
C LYS A 153 5.35 7.70 -2.92
N ILE A 154 5.77 8.36 -1.85
CA ILE A 154 5.34 9.73 -1.53
C ILE A 154 5.81 10.71 -2.60
N LEU A 155 7.09 10.60 -3.02
CA LEU A 155 7.63 11.42 -4.11
C LEU A 155 6.90 11.18 -5.43
N LEU A 156 6.50 9.93 -5.71
CA LEU A 156 5.67 9.62 -6.87
C LEU A 156 4.29 10.29 -6.79
N GLY A 157 3.61 10.20 -5.64
CA GLY A 157 2.34 10.89 -5.41
C GLY A 157 2.45 12.39 -5.63
N LEU A 158 3.53 12.98 -5.11
CA LEU A 158 3.85 14.39 -5.31
C LEU A 158 4.07 14.75 -6.79
N ALA A 159 4.82 13.92 -7.52
CA ALA A 159 5.09 14.13 -8.95
C ALA A 159 3.83 13.97 -9.82
N ILE A 160 2.92 13.05 -9.46
CA ILE A 160 1.62 12.89 -10.15
C ILE A 160 0.72 14.10 -9.93
N ALA A 161 0.85 14.76 -8.78
CA ALA A 161 0.05 15.92 -8.46
C ALA A 161 0.60 17.23 -9.08
N MET A 162 1.88 17.28 -9.45
CA MET A 162 2.52 18.44 -10.11
C MET A 162 1.74 19.01 -11.29
N PRO A 163 1.24 18.22 -12.27
CA PRO A 163 0.40 18.72 -13.35
C PRO A 163 -0.86 19.43 -12.88
N ILE A 164 -1.51 18.96 -11.81
CA ILE A 164 -2.72 19.60 -11.28
C ILE A 164 -2.35 20.98 -10.73
N TYR A 165 -1.24 21.08 -10.00
CA TYR A 165 -0.73 22.36 -9.49
C TYR A 165 -0.24 23.28 -10.61
N SER A 166 0.37 22.73 -11.67
CA SER A 166 0.91 23.46 -12.80
C SER A 166 -0.07 23.71 -13.95
N ILE A 167 -1.31 23.22 -13.87
CA ILE A 167 -2.36 23.50 -14.88
C ILE A 167 -3.41 24.44 -14.28
N VAL A 168 -3.77 24.27 -13.01
CA VAL A 168 -4.71 25.18 -12.33
C VAL A 168 -4.10 26.59 -12.22
N ILE A 169 -2.78 26.70 -12.05
CA ILE A 169 -2.11 28.00 -11.86
C ILE A 169 -1.83 28.74 -13.19
N PRO A 170 -1.33 28.10 -14.27
CA PRO A 170 -1.15 28.77 -15.56
C PRO A 170 -2.41 28.81 -16.41
N GLY A 171 -3.37 27.90 -16.23
CA GLY A 171 -4.61 27.89 -17.02
C GLY A 171 -5.42 29.18 -16.83
N VAL A 172 -5.52 29.66 -15.59
CA VAL A 172 -6.09 30.98 -15.29
C VAL A 172 -5.20 32.07 -15.89
N TYR A 173 -3.86 31.99 -15.76
CA TYR A 173 -2.96 33.00 -16.34
C TYR A 173 -3.10 33.11 -17.87
N VAL A 174 -3.13 32.00 -18.60
CA VAL A 174 -3.29 31.96 -20.06
C VAL A 174 -4.65 32.51 -20.48
N VAL A 175 -5.73 32.10 -19.80
CA VAL A 175 -7.08 32.66 -20.02
C VAL A 175 -7.09 34.17 -19.74
N THR A 176 -6.40 34.63 -18.70
CA THR A 176 -6.33 36.06 -18.36
C THR A 176 -5.49 36.87 -19.34
N VAL A 177 -4.35 36.34 -19.81
CA VAL A 177 -3.51 36.99 -20.83
C VAL A 177 -4.26 37.06 -22.16
N THR A 178 -4.94 35.97 -22.57
CA THR A 178 -5.75 35.99 -23.80
C THR A 178 -6.92 36.97 -23.70
N LEU A 179 -7.65 37.00 -22.58
CA LEU A 179 -8.73 37.98 -22.37
C LEU A 179 -8.23 39.43 -22.37
N THR A 180 -7.06 39.70 -21.80
CA THR A 180 -6.49 41.07 -21.77
C THR A 180 -5.94 41.53 -23.11
N THR A 181 -5.30 40.64 -23.87
CA THR A 181 -4.83 40.99 -25.22
C THR A 181 -6.01 41.21 -26.15
N LEU A 182 -7.05 40.37 -26.11
CA LEU A 182 -8.27 40.60 -26.89
C LEU A 182 -8.94 41.93 -26.53
N ALA A 183 -9.12 42.22 -25.23
CA ALA A 183 -9.74 43.48 -24.80
C ALA A 183 -8.93 44.73 -25.23
N LYS A 184 -7.59 44.67 -25.15
CA LYS A 184 -6.72 45.75 -25.65
C LYS A 184 -6.80 45.91 -27.16
N ILE A 185 -6.84 44.81 -27.91
CA ILE A 185 -6.97 44.82 -29.37
C ILE A 185 -8.30 45.47 -29.76
N ASP A 186 -9.43 45.08 -29.15
CA ASP A 186 -10.73 45.69 -29.43
C ASP A 186 -10.75 47.20 -29.17
N THR A 187 -10.10 47.66 -28.08
CA THR A 187 -9.98 49.10 -27.80
C THR A 187 -9.08 49.85 -28.81
N LEU A 188 -7.99 49.23 -29.27
CA LEU A 188 -7.11 49.79 -30.29
C LEU A 188 -7.78 49.83 -31.66
N THR A 189 -8.52 48.78 -32.02
CA THR A 189 -9.31 48.70 -33.27
C THR A 189 -10.42 49.74 -33.29
N ALA A 190 -11.09 50.00 -32.16
CA ALA A 190 -12.06 51.08 -32.03
C ALA A 190 -11.42 52.47 -32.17
N SER A 191 -10.23 52.69 -31.59
CA SER A 191 -9.50 53.96 -31.69
C SER A 191 -8.96 54.23 -33.10
N LEU A 192 -8.59 53.18 -33.85
CA LEU A 192 -8.18 53.30 -35.27
C LEU A 192 -9.36 53.58 -36.20
N LYS A 193 -10.60 53.30 -35.77
CA LYS A 193 -11.81 53.51 -36.59
C LYS A 193 -12.38 54.94 -36.49
N ASN A 194 -11.68 55.86 -35.82
CA ASN A 194 -12.05 57.28 -35.69
C ASN A 194 -13.41 57.54 -35.00
N ASP A 195 -13.97 56.54 -34.32
CA ASP A 195 -14.98 56.78 -33.29
C ASP A 195 -14.22 57.26 -32.06
N ASN A 196 -14.52 58.45 -31.51
CA ASN A 196 -13.95 58.91 -30.25
C ASN A 196 -14.30 57.90 -29.14
N PRO A 197 -13.44 56.94 -28.80
CA PRO A 197 -13.80 55.92 -27.84
C PRO A 197 -13.32 56.51 -26.52
N VAL A 198 -14.14 57.28 -25.82
CA VAL A 198 -13.82 57.63 -24.44
C VAL A 198 -13.70 56.27 -23.72
N PRO A 199 -12.48 55.82 -23.35
CA PRO A 199 -12.33 54.51 -22.77
C PRO A 199 -13.07 54.56 -21.45
N ASN A 200 -14.18 53.83 -21.32
CA ASN A 200 -15.02 53.91 -20.15
C ASN A 200 -14.19 53.43 -18.94
N PRO A 201 -13.69 54.34 -18.08
CA PRO A 201 -12.63 54.03 -17.10
C PRO A 201 -13.12 53.00 -16.07
N LEU A 202 -14.44 52.86 -15.94
CA LEU A 202 -15.11 51.86 -15.11
C LEU A 202 -14.86 50.42 -15.56
N LYS A 203 -14.78 50.14 -16.87
CA LYS A 203 -14.54 48.77 -17.38
C LYS A 203 -13.08 48.35 -17.22
N ALA A 204 -12.14 49.25 -17.51
CA ALA A 204 -10.71 48.98 -17.34
C ALA A 204 -10.32 48.76 -15.88
N SER A 205 -10.88 49.54 -14.95
CA SER A 205 -10.65 49.39 -13.51
C SER A 205 -11.23 48.11 -12.93
N GLN A 206 -12.45 47.70 -13.32
CA GLN A 206 -13.04 46.43 -12.88
C GLN A 206 -12.22 45.21 -13.32
N ILE A 207 -11.73 45.24 -14.56
CA ILE A 207 -10.87 44.20 -15.13
C ILE A 207 -9.55 44.11 -14.34
N GLN A 208 -8.90 45.25 -14.06
CA GLN A 208 -7.66 45.30 -13.28
C GLN A 208 -7.84 44.78 -11.85
N LEU A 209 -8.96 45.13 -11.20
CA LEU A 209 -9.27 44.74 -9.83
C LEU A 209 -9.60 43.24 -9.73
N PHE A 210 -10.24 42.67 -10.75
CA PHE A 210 -10.42 41.23 -10.89
C PHE A 210 -9.07 40.50 -11.00
N PHE A 211 -8.11 41.05 -11.76
CA PHE A 211 -6.77 40.44 -11.88
C PHE A 211 -5.93 40.51 -10.61
N GLU A 212 -5.95 41.63 -9.89
CA GLU A 212 -5.23 41.73 -8.61
C GLU A 212 -5.75 40.66 -7.63
N ARG A 213 -7.08 40.48 -7.56
CA ARG A 213 -7.70 39.47 -6.69
C ARG A 213 -7.40 38.04 -7.14
N SER A 214 -7.49 37.74 -8.43
CA SER A 214 -7.20 36.39 -8.93
C SER A 214 -5.73 36.03 -8.73
N THR A 215 -4.81 36.97 -8.97
CA THR A 215 -3.38 36.77 -8.76
C THR A 215 -3.07 36.50 -7.29
N LEU A 216 -3.70 37.22 -6.36
CA LEU A 216 -3.49 36.99 -4.93
C LEU A 216 -4.02 35.63 -4.45
N ILE A 217 -5.18 35.18 -4.97
CA ILE A 217 -5.71 33.82 -4.71
C ILE A 217 -4.70 32.76 -5.18
N MET A 218 -4.07 33.00 -6.33
CA MET A 218 -3.12 32.08 -6.94
C MET A 218 -1.80 32.03 -6.16
N VAL A 219 -1.32 33.20 -5.72
CA VAL A 219 -0.17 33.30 -4.83
C VAL A 219 -0.43 32.58 -3.52
N ALA A 220 -1.61 32.75 -2.92
CA ALA A 220 -1.98 32.07 -1.69
C ALA A 220 -2.11 30.55 -1.89
N GLY A 221 -2.74 30.09 -2.98
CA GLY A 221 -2.84 28.68 -3.33
C GLY A 221 -1.47 28.05 -3.59
N PHE A 222 -0.59 28.72 -4.34
CA PHE A 222 0.78 28.25 -4.60
C PHE A 222 1.59 28.17 -3.31
N ALA A 223 1.55 29.21 -2.48
CA ALA A 223 2.26 29.25 -1.22
C ALA A 223 1.78 28.15 -0.25
N GLY A 224 0.47 27.94 -0.15
CA GLY A 224 -0.10 26.85 0.66
C GLY A 224 0.29 25.46 0.16
N THR A 225 0.30 25.27 -1.17
CA THR A 225 0.80 24.04 -1.79
C THR A 225 2.27 23.84 -1.44
N PHE A 226 3.10 24.87 -1.64
CA PHE A 226 4.54 24.82 -1.38
C PHE A 226 4.85 24.52 0.09
N GLY A 227 4.14 25.16 1.03
CA GLY A 227 4.26 24.87 2.47
C GLY A 227 3.95 23.42 2.80
N SER A 228 2.92 22.84 2.19
CA SER A 228 2.57 21.43 2.37
C SER A 228 3.64 20.49 1.79
N ILE A 229 4.18 20.78 0.60
CA ILE A 229 5.26 20.00 -0.01
C ILE A 229 6.48 19.97 0.91
N ILE A 230 6.92 21.14 1.40
CA ILE A 230 8.08 21.22 2.31
C ILE A 230 7.79 20.44 3.60
N SER A 231 6.57 20.52 4.15
CA SER A 231 6.16 19.73 5.33
C SER A 231 6.31 18.21 5.10
N ILE A 232 5.91 17.72 3.92
CA ILE A 232 6.07 16.30 3.55
C ILE A 232 7.56 15.92 3.41
N LEU A 233 8.35 16.74 2.73
CA LEU A 233 9.76 16.45 2.46
C LEU A 233 10.58 16.32 3.75
N ILE A 234 10.34 17.17 4.75
CA ILE A 234 11.06 17.07 6.03
C ILE A 234 10.60 15.81 6.81
N ARG A 235 9.35 15.35 6.62
CA ARG A 235 8.81 14.14 7.26
C ARG A 235 9.12 12.85 6.51
N LEU A 236 9.80 12.91 5.36
CA LEU A 236 9.99 11.76 4.47
C LEU A 236 10.67 10.56 5.16
N LYS A 237 11.57 10.83 6.12
CA LYS A 237 12.24 9.79 6.93
C LYS A 237 11.29 9.04 7.87
N LYS A 238 10.23 9.69 8.39
CA LYS A 238 9.25 9.06 9.30
C LYS A 238 8.41 7.98 8.61
N TYR A 239 8.34 8.03 7.27
CA TYR A 239 7.61 7.02 6.49
C TYR A 239 8.46 5.79 6.15
N GLN A 240 9.67 5.64 6.69
CA GLN A 240 10.52 4.47 6.43
C GLN A 240 10.05 3.18 7.11
N ASP A 241 9.02 3.22 7.96
CA ASP A 241 8.53 2.04 8.66
C ASP A 241 8.01 0.93 7.74
N SER A 242 8.28 -0.30 8.15
CA SER A 242 7.96 -1.55 7.45
C SER A 242 6.47 -1.75 7.16
N ASP A 243 5.59 -1.06 7.91
CA ASP A 243 4.13 -1.19 7.85
C ASP A 243 3.53 -0.69 6.53
N TYR A 244 4.32 0.02 5.72
CA TYR A 244 3.89 0.56 4.43
C TYR A 244 4.33 -0.28 3.21
N LYS A 245 4.98 -1.43 3.43
CA LYS A 245 5.30 -2.38 2.34
C LYS A 245 4.00 -2.91 1.74
N GLY A 246 3.83 -2.72 0.43
CA GLY A 246 2.62 -3.15 -0.30
C GLY A 246 1.40 -2.21 -0.29
N SER A 247 1.37 -1.17 0.55
CA SER A 247 0.25 -0.21 0.57
C SER A 247 0.44 0.94 -0.43
N ALA A 248 -0.67 1.38 -1.05
CA ALA A 248 -0.72 2.58 -1.89
C ALA A 248 -0.93 3.88 -1.07
N ALA A 249 -1.18 3.76 0.24
CA ALA A 249 -1.42 4.92 1.11
C ALA A 249 -0.32 5.99 1.03
N PRO A 250 1.00 5.67 0.98
CA PRO A 250 2.03 6.69 0.86
C PRO A 250 1.95 7.49 -0.45
N ILE A 251 1.51 6.87 -1.56
CA ILE A 251 1.27 7.57 -2.83
C ILE A 251 0.11 8.56 -2.67
N LEU A 252 -0.99 8.10 -2.05
CA LEU A 252 -2.16 8.95 -1.83
C LEU A 252 -1.83 10.13 -0.90
N VAL A 253 -1.00 9.91 0.12
CA VAL A 253 -0.50 10.97 1.00
C VAL A 253 0.30 12.01 0.23
N GLY A 254 1.24 11.59 -0.62
CA GLY A 254 2.02 12.51 -1.47
C GLY A 254 1.16 13.30 -2.46
N PHE A 255 0.07 12.70 -2.95
CA PHE A 255 -0.88 13.33 -3.88
C PHE A 255 -1.84 14.30 -3.18
N ALA A 256 -2.48 13.87 -2.09
CA ALA A 256 -3.57 14.59 -1.46
C ALA A 256 -3.11 15.75 -0.57
N LYS A 257 -1.96 15.61 0.11
CA LYS A 257 -1.50 16.62 1.07
C LYS A 257 -1.25 17.99 0.44
N PRO A 258 -0.59 18.13 -0.71
CA PRO A 258 -0.39 19.46 -1.28
C PRO A 258 -1.70 20.09 -1.78
N LEU A 259 -2.70 19.31 -2.21
CA LEU A 259 -4.06 19.81 -2.50
C LEU A 259 -4.74 20.39 -1.25
N ILE A 260 -4.58 19.72 -0.10
CA ILE A 260 -5.06 20.22 1.19
C ILE A 260 -4.35 21.55 1.53
N GLY A 261 -3.03 21.63 1.30
CA GLY A 261 -2.26 22.87 1.42
C GLY A 261 -2.78 24.00 0.54
N THR A 262 -3.11 23.72 -0.73
CA THR A 262 -3.73 24.69 -1.64
C THR A 262 -5.06 25.21 -1.07
N ALA A 263 -5.94 24.31 -0.63
CA ALA A 263 -7.25 24.66 -0.11
C ALA A 263 -7.16 25.54 1.15
N PHE A 264 -6.26 25.21 2.08
CA PHE A 264 -6.02 26.03 3.26
C PHE A 264 -5.40 27.39 2.94
N GLY A 265 -4.48 27.47 1.96
CA GLY A 265 -3.93 28.73 1.47
C GLY A 265 -5.01 29.66 0.89
N ILE A 266 -5.92 29.12 0.09
CA ILE A 266 -7.07 29.87 -0.43
C ILE A 266 -8.02 30.28 0.70
N LEU A 267 -8.31 29.36 1.62
CA LEU A 267 -9.19 29.63 2.75
C LEU A 267 -8.69 30.79 3.62
N ILE A 268 -7.40 30.81 3.98
CA ILE A 268 -6.85 31.89 4.81
C ILE A 268 -6.90 33.23 4.07
N PHE A 269 -6.62 33.24 2.77
CA PHE A 269 -6.80 34.42 1.93
C PHE A 269 -8.24 34.94 1.98
N THR A 270 -9.24 34.06 1.82
CA THR A 270 -10.66 34.43 1.85
C THR A 270 -11.08 34.95 3.21
N ILE A 271 -10.67 34.29 4.30
CA ILE A 271 -11.00 34.72 5.68
C ILE A 271 -10.47 36.13 5.95
N ILE A 272 -9.20 36.39 5.62
CA ILE A 272 -8.58 37.71 5.84
C ILE A 272 -9.28 38.79 5.02
N ASN A 273 -9.54 38.54 3.73
CA ASN A 273 -10.19 39.54 2.86
C ASN A 273 -11.70 39.72 3.13
N SER A 274 -12.34 38.75 3.79
CA SER A 274 -13.76 38.83 4.18
C SER A 274 -14.01 39.70 5.42
N ASN A 275 -12.95 40.22 6.07
CA ASN A 275 -13.01 40.95 7.34
C ASN A 275 -13.63 40.16 8.52
N ILE A 276 -13.80 38.83 8.41
CA ILE A 276 -14.25 37.97 9.52
C ILE A 276 -13.30 38.10 10.72
N ILE A 277 -12.00 38.21 10.45
CA ILE A 277 -10.98 38.46 11.47
C ILE A 277 -10.45 39.88 11.28
N SER A 278 -11.07 40.85 11.93
CA SER A 278 -10.71 42.27 11.80
C SER A 278 -9.37 42.63 12.48
N THR A 279 -8.82 41.71 13.27
CA THR A 279 -7.56 41.88 14.00
C THR A 279 -6.33 41.87 13.08
N ILE A 280 -6.40 41.16 11.95
CA ILE A 280 -5.28 41.05 11.01
C ILE A 280 -5.40 42.17 9.98
N GLN A 281 -4.60 43.21 10.14
CA GLN A 281 -4.55 44.31 9.18
C GLN A 281 -3.68 43.91 8.00
N VAL A 282 -4.28 43.78 6.82
CA VAL A 282 -3.53 43.63 5.57
C VAL A 282 -2.73 44.91 5.33
N PRO A 283 -1.41 44.84 5.09
CA PRO A 283 -0.61 46.02 4.78
C PRO A 283 -1.23 46.81 3.63
N LYS A 284 -1.55 48.08 3.87
CA LYS A 284 -2.06 48.99 2.84
C LYS A 284 -0.84 49.57 2.13
N SER A 285 -0.72 49.33 0.82
CA SER A 285 0.26 50.01 -0.02
C SER A 285 -0.04 51.51 0.02
N GLN A 286 0.77 52.29 0.74
CA GLN A 286 0.52 53.72 0.89
C GLN A 286 1.02 54.57 -0.30
N GLU A 287 1.83 54.01 -1.18
CA GLU A 287 2.21 54.66 -2.45
C GLU A 287 2.34 53.62 -3.56
N GLN A 288 2.21 54.07 -4.81
CA GLN A 288 2.15 53.25 -6.04
C GLN A 288 3.38 52.35 -6.30
N GLU A 289 4.43 52.43 -5.47
CA GLU A 289 5.66 51.64 -5.63
C GLU A 289 5.67 50.29 -4.88
N ASP A 290 4.81 50.07 -3.87
CA ASP A 290 4.95 48.90 -2.97
C ASP A 290 3.82 47.86 -3.06
N THR A 291 3.40 47.55 -4.29
CA THR A 291 2.38 46.53 -4.58
C THR A 291 2.85 45.12 -4.17
N ASN A 292 4.15 44.92 -3.99
CA ASN A 292 4.79 43.64 -3.66
C ASN A 292 4.51 43.18 -2.22
N ILE A 293 4.31 44.10 -1.27
CA ILE A 293 4.12 43.78 0.15
C ILE A 293 2.90 42.89 0.36
N LYS A 294 1.79 43.15 -0.35
CA LYS A 294 0.57 42.32 -0.25
C LYS A 294 0.84 40.89 -0.69
N TYR A 295 1.58 40.70 -1.79
CA TYR A 295 1.93 39.37 -2.28
C TYR A 295 2.81 38.62 -1.28
N TYR A 296 3.83 39.26 -0.71
CA TYR A 296 4.68 38.64 0.31
C TYR A 296 3.90 38.31 1.59
N PHE A 297 2.96 39.17 2.00
CA PHE A 297 2.10 38.92 3.14
C PHE A 297 1.25 37.67 2.95
N PHE A 298 0.48 37.59 1.85
CA PHE A 298 -0.37 36.44 1.57
C PHE A 298 0.43 35.18 1.28
N PHE A 299 1.57 35.29 0.60
CA PHE A 299 2.49 34.17 0.41
C PHE A 299 2.97 33.62 1.75
N SER A 300 3.45 34.48 2.65
CA SER A 300 4.02 34.05 3.93
C SER A 300 2.99 33.36 4.81
N ILE A 301 1.80 33.97 4.98
CA ILE A 301 0.76 33.38 5.83
C ILE A 301 0.17 32.09 5.24
N ALA A 302 -0.08 32.06 3.93
CA ALA A 302 -0.58 30.85 3.27
C ALA A 302 0.46 29.73 3.28
N PHE A 303 1.76 30.05 3.14
CA PHE A 303 2.84 29.09 3.31
C PHE A 303 2.85 28.50 4.72
N ILE A 304 2.78 29.33 5.76
CA ILE A 304 2.75 28.89 7.16
C ILE A 304 1.54 27.98 7.41
N VAL A 305 0.36 28.35 6.91
CA VAL A 305 -0.85 27.54 7.05
C VAL A 305 -0.72 26.23 6.27
N GLY A 306 -0.22 26.24 5.04
CA GLY A 306 0.04 25.02 4.26
C GLY A 306 1.08 24.10 4.92
N PHE A 307 2.03 24.69 5.65
CA PHE A 307 3.03 24.00 6.47
C PHE A 307 2.47 23.53 7.83
N SER A 308 1.31 24.05 8.26
CA SER A 308 0.85 24.00 9.66
C SER A 308 0.43 22.62 10.19
N GLU A 309 0.30 21.59 9.33
CA GLU A 309 0.20 20.19 9.80
C GLU A 309 1.35 19.85 10.75
N ARG A 310 2.52 20.48 10.55
CA ARG A 310 3.68 20.35 11.44
C ARG A 310 3.77 21.42 12.51
N LEU A 311 3.36 22.64 12.22
CA LEU A 311 3.39 23.71 13.20
C LEU A 311 2.52 23.36 14.41
N ALA A 312 1.37 22.71 14.21
CA ALA A 312 0.52 22.23 15.29
C ALA A 312 1.23 21.16 16.14
N ASP A 313 1.75 20.10 15.52
CA ASP A 313 2.46 19.03 16.24
C ASP A 313 3.71 19.55 16.97
N ASP A 314 4.53 20.38 16.32
CA ASP A 314 5.77 20.91 16.89
C ASP A 314 5.49 21.95 18.00
N ILE A 315 4.40 22.74 17.91
CA ILE A 315 3.95 23.65 18.98
C ILE A 315 3.39 22.83 20.15
N ILE A 316 2.60 21.78 19.89
CA ILE A 316 2.07 20.90 20.94
C ILE A 316 3.22 20.20 21.66
N GLN A 317 4.19 19.62 20.95
CA GLN A 317 5.36 18.98 21.56
C GLN A 317 6.23 19.96 22.36
N ARG A 318 6.41 21.19 21.85
CA ARG A 318 7.14 22.24 22.60
C ARG A 318 6.35 22.76 23.79
N ALA A 319 5.02 22.84 23.68
CA ALA A 319 4.14 23.20 24.78
C ALA A 319 4.12 22.11 25.84
N GLU A 320 4.10 20.83 25.47
CA GLU A 320 4.29 19.70 26.39
C GLU A 320 5.64 19.79 27.12
N GLY A 321 6.72 20.14 26.41
CA GLY A 321 8.04 20.35 27.02
C GLY A 321 8.17 21.60 27.91
N VAL A 322 7.25 22.56 27.82
CA VAL A 322 7.23 23.79 28.63
C VAL A 322 6.20 23.72 29.76
N VAL A 323 5.10 22.99 29.57
CA VAL A 323 3.98 22.86 30.53
C VAL A 323 4.20 21.67 31.48
N ILE A 324 5.01 20.68 31.08
CA ILE A 324 5.40 19.56 31.96
C ILE A 324 6.88 19.71 32.30
N PRO A 325 7.25 20.19 33.50
CA PRO A 325 8.65 20.25 33.93
C PRO A 325 9.27 18.87 33.79
N THR A 326 10.49 18.77 33.26
CA THR A 326 11.21 17.51 33.01
C THR A 326 11.24 16.58 34.23
N GLU A 327 11.26 17.15 35.45
CA GLU A 327 11.15 16.42 36.72
C GLU A 327 9.84 15.62 36.87
N THR A 328 8.73 16.14 36.33
CA THR A 328 7.42 15.47 36.34
C THR A 328 7.40 14.30 35.35
N VAL A 329 8.06 14.45 34.19
CA VAL A 329 8.21 13.36 33.20
C VAL A 329 9.04 12.23 33.78
N SER A 330 10.15 12.52 34.47
CA SER A 330 10.97 11.51 35.14
C SER A 330 10.21 10.78 36.25
N LYS A 331 9.40 11.50 37.05
CA LYS A 331 8.54 10.88 38.08
C LYS A 331 7.42 10.03 37.49
N LEU A 332 6.89 10.41 36.32
CA LEU A 332 5.90 9.62 35.58
C LEU A 332 6.52 8.37 34.94
N GLU A 333 7.76 8.45 34.47
CA GLU A 333 8.52 7.32 33.93
C GLU A 333 8.86 6.32 35.05
N GLU A 334 9.33 6.80 36.21
CA GLU A 334 9.55 5.99 37.42
C GLU A 334 8.24 5.34 37.91
N ALA A 335 7.12 6.08 37.91
CA ALA A 335 5.81 5.52 38.24
C ALA A 335 5.36 4.46 37.22
N GLY A 336 5.67 4.65 35.93
CA GLY A 336 5.41 3.69 34.86
C GLY A 336 6.21 2.39 35.00
N GLU A 337 7.49 2.48 35.34
CA GLU A 337 8.34 1.30 35.61
C GLU A 337 7.86 0.54 36.85
N ASN A 338 7.52 1.24 37.93
CA ASN A 338 6.96 0.63 39.14
C ASN A 338 5.63 -0.08 38.86
N PHE A 339 4.79 0.51 38.00
CA PHE A 339 3.53 -0.13 37.58
C PHE A 339 3.78 -1.38 36.73
N GLN A 340 4.75 -1.36 35.81
CA GLN A 340 5.11 -2.55 35.02
C GLN A 340 5.68 -3.68 35.87
N ASN A 341 6.52 -3.36 36.85
CA ASN A 341 7.06 -4.36 37.77
C ASN A 341 5.95 -4.97 38.63
N SER A 342 5.03 -4.14 39.15
CA SER A 342 3.85 -4.62 39.87
C SER A 342 2.94 -5.50 38.99
N ALA A 343 2.79 -5.16 37.71
CA ALA A 343 2.01 -5.98 36.77
C ALA A 343 2.66 -7.35 36.50
N LYS A 344 4.00 -7.42 36.43
CA LYS A 344 4.73 -8.68 36.33
C LYS A 344 4.59 -9.54 37.58
N ASP A 345 4.64 -8.93 38.77
CA ASP A 345 4.45 -9.64 40.04
C ASP A 345 3.02 -10.19 40.15
N ILE A 346 2.01 -9.43 39.73
CA ILE A 346 0.61 -9.88 39.67
C ILE A 346 0.46 -11.03 38.65
N GLN A 347 1.14 -10.96 37.51
CA GLN A 347 1.13 -12.04 36.52
C GLN A 347 1.78 -13.31 37.09
N GLY A 348 2.91 -13.19 37.80
CA GLY A 348 3.57 -14.29 38.49
C GLY A 348 2.65 -14.95 39.52
N ALA A 349 2.04 -14.14 40.39
CA ALA A 349 1.05 -14.61 41.37
C ALA A 349 -0.15 -15.29 40.70
N GLY A 350 -0.58 -14.84 39.52
CA GLY A 350 -1.62 -15.47 38.73
C GLY A 350 -1.25 -16.87 38.22
N GLU A 351 0.00 -17.07 37.77
CA GLU A 351 0.48 -18.40 37.37
C GLU A 351 0.66 -19.33 38.58
N ASP A 352 1.09 -18.82 39.73
CA ASP A 352 1.17 -19.60 40.97
C ASP A 352 -0.23 -20.05 41.44
N LEU A 353 -1.22 -19.15 41.39
CA LEU A 353 -2.62 -19.49 41.71
C LEU A 353 -3.18 -20.56 40.78
N LYS A 354 -2.80 -20.53 39.49
CA LYS A 354 -3.20 -21.54 38.50
C LYS A 354 -2.55 -22.89 38.76
N HIS A 355 -1.30 -22.92 39.23
CA HIS A 355 -0.64 -24.17 39.65
C HIS A 355 -1.31 -24.72 40.91
N GLY A 356 -1.57 -23.88 41.91
CA GLY A 356 -2.31 -24.28 43.11
C GLY A 356 -3.72 -24.80 42.80
N ALA A 357 -4.43 -24.19 41.84
CA ALA A 357 -5.74 -24.68 41.39
C ALA A 357 -5.65 -26.08 40.74
N LYS A 358 -4.60 -26.35 39.97
CA LYS A 358 -4.36 -27.70 39.42
C LYS A 358 -4.05 -28.72 40.51
N ASP A 359 -3.25 -28.36 41.50
CA ASP A 359 -2.93 -29.25 42.61
C ASP A 359 -4.19 -29.58 43.45
N ILE A 360 -5.04 -28.59 43.69
CA ILE A 360 -6.35 -28.79 44.34
C ILE A 360 -7.25 -29.70 43.50
N GLN A 361 -7.27 -29.53 42.18
CA GLN A 361 -8.02 -30.42 41.29
C GLN A 361 -7.50 -31.86 41.37
N GLY A 362 -6.18 -32.07 41.35
CA GLY A 362 -5.55 -33.38 41.50
C GLY A 362 -5.91 -34.04 42.82
N ALA A 363 -5.82 -33.29 43.92
CA ALA A 363 -6.24 -33.77 45.25
C ALA A 363 -7.73 -34.16 45.30
N GLY A 364 -8.59 -33.42 44.58
CA GLY A 364 -10.01 -33.76 44.43
C GLY A 364 -10.25 -35.08 43.68
N GLU A 365 -9.48 -35.34 42.63
CA GLU A 365 -9.53 -36.61 41.89
C GLU A 365 -9.04 -37.79 42.75
N ASP A 366 -7.99 -37.57 43.56
CA ASP A 366 -7.48 -38.57 44.49
C ASP A 366 -8.48 -38.89 45.61
N LEU A 367 -9.14 -37.87 46.16
CA LEU A 367 -10.23 -38.05 47.12
C LEU A 367 -11.38 -38.86 46.51
N LYS A 368 -11.76 -38.58 45.25
CA LYS A 368 -12.81 -39.32 44.55
C LYS A 368 -12.44 -40.79 44.35
N ARG A 369 -11.18 -41.07 44.00
CA ARG A 369 -10.66 -42.45 43.91
C ARG A 369 -10.68 -43.15 45.27
N GLY A 370 -10.22 -42.47 46.32
CA GLY A 370 -10.27 -43.00 47.69
C GLY A 370 -11.69 -43.35 48.12
N ALA A 371 -12.66 -42.46 47.87
CA ALA A 371 -14.07 -42.72 48.17
C ALA A 371 -14.62 -43.93 47.41
N LYS A 372 -14.26 -44.11 46.14
CA LYS A 372 -14.65 -45.28 45.34
C LYS A 372 -14.09 -46.57 45.93
N ASN A 373 -12.82 -46.59 46.30
CA ASN A 373 -12.18 -47.77 46.91
C ASN A 373 -12.84 -48.13 48.24
N ILE A 374 -13.19 -47.12 49.05
CA ILE A 374 -13.92 -47.33 50.31
C ILE A 374 -15.32 -47.91 50.04
N GLN A 375 -16.02 -47.42 49.02
CA GLN A 375 -17.33 -47.95 48.64
C GLN A 375 -17.24 -49.42 48.19
N GLU A 376 -16.26 -49.76 47.35
CA GLU A 376 -16.02 -51.13 46.90
C GLU A 376 -15.71 -52.05 48.10
N ALA A 377 -14.83 -51.62 49.00
CA ALA A 377 -14.52 -52.38 50.22
C ALA A 377 -15.74 -52.57 51.14
N ALA A 378 -16.64 -51.58 51.21
CA ALA A 378 -17.89 -51.69 51.97
C ALA A 378 -18.88 -52.67 51.32
N GLU A 379 -18.94 -52.71 49.98
CA GLU A 379 -19.74 -53.70 49.24
C GLU A 379 -19.21 -55.12 49.43
N ASP A 380 -17.89 -55.31 49.39
CA ASP A 380 -17.24 -56.60 49.65
C ASP A 380 -17.51 -57.09 51.08
N LEU A 381 -17.42 -56.20 52.08
CA LEU A 381 -17.79 -56.53 53.46
C LEU A 381 -19.25 -56.94 53.59
N LYS A 382 -20.17 -56.24 52.89
CA LYS A 382 -21.59 -56.60 52.88
C LYS A 382 -21.82 -57.98 52.26
N TYR A 383 -21.10 -58.32 51.19
CA TYR A 383 -21.17 -59.63 50.56
C TYR A 383 -20.67 -60.74 51.50
N ASN A 384 -19.56 -60.50 52.20
CA ASN A 384 -19.00 -61.45 53.18
C ASN A 384 -19.91 -61.67 54.40
N VAL A 385 -20.58 -60.62 54.90
CA VAL A 385 -21.57 -60.77 55.98
C VAL A 385 -22.79 -61.59 55.51
N VAL A 386 -23.23 -61.41 54.27
CA VAL A 386 -24.34 -62.18 53.69
C VAL A 386 -23.95 -63.65 53.47
N SER A 387 -22.70 -63.93 53.06
CA SER A 387 -22.21 -65.29 52.89
C SER A 387 -22.00 -66.01 54.24
N GLU A 388 -21.49 -65.33 55.28
CA GLU A 388 -21.42 -65.88 56.64
C GLU A 388 -22.80 -66.19 57.22
N GLN A 389 -23.80 -65.32 57.02
CA GLN A 389 -25.18 -65.59 57.44
C GLN A 389 -25.83 -66.75 56.66
N ALA A 390 -25.46 -66.94 55.40
CA ALA A 390 -25.89 -68.10 54.60
C ALA A 390 -25.23 -69.41 55.06
N ILE A 391 -23.96 -69.37 55.47
CA ILE A 391 -23.25 -70.52 56.05
C ILE A 391 -23.88 -70.92 57.39
N HIS A 392 -24.17 -69.97 58.29
CA HIS A 392 -24.87 -70.26 59.54
C HIS A 392 -26.30 -70.81 59.35
N ARG A 393 -27.04 -70.39 58.30
CA ARG A 393 -28.33 -71.03 57.95
C ARG A 393 -28.15 -72.46 57.45
N THR A 394 -27.09 -72.73 56.70
CA THR A 394 -26.81 -74.07 56.16
C THR A 394 -26.37 -75.04 57.27
N GLU A 395 -25.60 -74.56 58.25
CA GLU A 395 -25.25 -75.33 59.45
C GLU A 395 -26.47 -75.58 60.36
N SER A 396 -27.40 -74.63 60.48
CA SER A 396 -28.66 -74.87 61.21
C SER A 396 -29.59 -75.88 60.51
N SER A 397 -29.58 -75.93 59.18
CA SER A 397 -30.36 -76.88 58.37
C SER A 397 -29.74 -78.30 58.38
N GLN A 398 -28.40 -78.39 58.49
CA GLN A 398 -27.71 -79.68 58.71
C GLN A 398 -27.86 -80.21 60.15
N ALA A 399 -28.04 -79.33 61.14
CA ALA A 399 -28.40 -79.72 62.49
C ALA A 399 -29.83 -80.28 62.58
N ASP A 400 -30.81 -79.68 61.89
CA ASP A 400 -32.21 -80.17 61.87
C ASP A 400 -32.38 -81.49 61.08
N SER A 401 -31.63 -81.70 59.99
CA SER A 401 -31.68 -82.96 59.24
C SER A 401 -31.01 -84.14 59.96
N SER A 402 -30.13 -83.87 60.93
CA SER A 402 -29.51 -84.90 61.78
C SER A 402 -30.40 -85.34 62.94
N GLN A 403 -31.43 -84.57 63.31
CA GLN A 403 -32.43 -84.99 64.32
C GLN A 403 -33.58 -85.83 63.72
N ASN A 404 -33.85 -85.76 62.41
CA ASN A 404 -34.93 -86.51 61.77
C ASN A 404 -34.54 -87.90 61.24
N GLN A 405 -33.34 -88.40 61.54
CA GLN A 405 -32.93 -89.81 61.32
C GLN A 405 -32.85 -90.63 62.62
N LYS A 406 -33.32 -90.07 63.74
CA LYS A 406 -33.58 -90.81 64.99
C LYS A 406 -35.00 -90.54 65.47
N GLN A 407 -35.99 -90.95 64.68
CA GLN A 407 -37.30 -91.36 65.18
C GLN A 407 -38.00 -92.28 64.18
#